data_AF-A0A078JFF0-F1
#
_entry.id   AF-A0A078JFF0-F1
#
_cell.length_a   1.000
_cell.length_b   1.000
_cell.length_c   1.000
_cell.angle_alpha   90.00
_cell.angle_beta   90.00
_cell.angle_gamma   90.00
#
_symmetry.space_group_name_H-M   'P 1'
#
loop_
_entity.id
_entity.type
_entity.pdbx_description
1 polymer ?
#
loop_
_entity_poly.entity_id
_entity_poly.type
_entity_poly.pdbx_seq_one_letter_code
_entity_poly.pdbx_strand_id
1 'polypeptide(L)'
;MPNETLAKHLFHWESQPMKWAMRLRVALHIAQALEYCTGKGRALYHDLNAYRVLFDDDSNPRLSCFGLMKNSRDGKSYSTNLAFTPPEYLRTGRVTPESVMYSYGTLLLDLLSGKHIPPSHALDLIRDRNIQMLIDSCLEGQFSNACSMSLVNGLTQNLYASTTPLSPHGQACLRTDLTAIHEIIEKLGYKDDEGAATELSFQMWTNQMQDSLNFKKKGDIAFRHKDFANAAECYSRFIEGGTMVSPTVYARRSLCHLMNDMPQEALNDAVQSQVISTAWHIASYLQAVALSALGQENEGHAALKDGSMLESKRNAL
;
A
#
# COMPACT_ATOMS: atom_id res chain seq x y z
N MET A 1 -25.79 -15.41 -22.85
CA MET A 1 -25.32 -14.69 -24.05
C MET A 1 -24.71 -15.71 -25.00
N PRO A 2 -24.91 -15.60 -26.32
CA PRO A 2 -24.57 -16.68 -27.26
C PRO A 2 -23.08 -16.76 -27.59
N ASN A 3 -22.32 -15.67 -27.43
CA ASN A 3 -20.90 -15.62 -27.77
C ASN A 3 -19.98 -15.99 -26.59
N GLU A 4 -20.49 -16.78 -25.63
CA GLU A 4 -19.69 -17.46 -24.59
C GLU A 4 -18.90 -16.50 -23.65
N THR A 5 -18.03 -17.07 -22.81
CA THR A 5 -17.24 -16.32 -21.82
C THR A 5 -15.86 -15.93 -22.35
N LEU A 6 -15.26 -14.89 -21.75
CA LEU A 6 -13.85 -14.53 -22.00
C LEU A 6 -12.92 -15.71 -21.76
N ALA A 7 -13.13 -16.49 -20.70
CA ALA A 7 -12.31 -17.67 -20.41
C ALA A 7 -12.28 -18.69 -21.57
N LYS A 8 -13.39 -18.87 -22.30
CA LYS A 8 -13.44 -19.75 -23.48
C LYS A 8 -12.57 -19.20 -24.61
N HIS A 9 -12.69 -17.90 -24.90
CA HIS A 9 -11.95 -17.24 -25.98
C HIS A 9 -10.47 -17.00 -25.65
N LEU A 10 -10.12 -16.92 -24.36
CA LEU A 10 -8.80 -16.49 -23.91
C LEU A 10 -7.89 -17.65 -23.51
N PHE A 11 -8.42 -18.71 -22.90
CA PHE A 11 -7.59 -19.84 -22.40
C PHE A 11 -7.61 -21.07 -23.30
N HIS A 12 -8.63 -21.24 -24.13
CA HIS A 12 -8.87 -22.46 -24.92
C HIS A 12 -8.86 -22.17 -26.43
N TRP A 13 -7.79 -21.52 -26.90
CA TRP A 13 -7.60 -21.19 -28.31
C TRP A 13 -6.47 -22.02 -28.92
N GLU A 14 -6.79 -23.15 -29.54
CA GLU A 14 -5.76 -23.91 -30.28
C GLU A 14 -5.61 -23.40 -31.73
N SER A 15 -6.52 -22.54 -32.21
CA SER A 15 -6.57 -22.10 -33.61
C SER A 15 -6.61 -20.58 -33.84
N GLN A 16 -7.08 -19.78 -32.87
CA GLN A 16 -7.18 -18.32 -33.06
C GLN A 16 -7.03 -17.53 -31.75
N PRO A 17 -5.86 -16.92 -31.48
CA PRO A 17 -5.65 -16.11 -30.29
C PRO A 17 -6.49 -14.85 -30.30
N MET A 18 -6.97 -14.45 -29.12
CA MET A 18 -7.62 -13.15 -28.95
C MET A 18 -6.63 -12.01 -29.22
N LYS A 19 -6.94 -11.19 -30.23
CA LYS A 19 -6.13 -10.02 -30.61
C LYS A 19 -6.06 -8.98 -29.51
N TRP A 20 -4.94 -8.24 -29.45
CA TRP A 20 -4.70 -7.21 -28.42
C TRP A 20 -5.81 -6.17 -28.32
N ALA A 21 -6.31 -5.69 -29.46
CA ALA A 21 -7.39 -4.69 -29.49
C ALA A 21 -8.67 -5.17 -28.79
N MET A 22 -8.99 -6.46 -28.88
CA MET A 22 -10.14 -7.02 -28.17
C MET A 22 -9.85 -7.15 -26.67
N ARG A 23 -8.64 -7.53 -26.28
CA ARG A 23 -8.23 -7.58 -24.86
C ARG A 23 -8.32 -6.21 -24.18
N LEU A 24 -7.88 -5.15 -24.87
CA LEU A 24 -8.04 -3.77 -24.42
C LEU A 24 -9.52 -3.35 -24.32
N ARG A 25 -10.34 -3.74 -25.31
CA ARG A 25 -11.78 -3.47 -25.29
C ARG A 25 -12.45 -4.12 -24.08
N VAL A 26 -12.09 -5.37 -23.76
CA VAL A 26 -12.55 -6.08 -22.57
C VAL A 26 -12.17 -5.30 -21.31
N ALA A 27 -10.89 -4.98 -21.11
CA ALA A 27 -10.42 -4.25 -19.94
C ALA A 27 -11.22 -2.94 -19.73
N LEU A 28 -11.37 -2.15 -20.80
CA LEU A 28 -12.10 -0.89 -20.75
C LEU A 28 -13.59 -1.08 -20.38
N HIS A 29 -14.29 -2.00 -21.04
CA HIS A 29 -15.72 -2.20 -20.77
C HIS A 29 -15.98 -2.72 -19.36
N ILE A 30 -15.08 -3.56 -18.84
CA ILE A 30 -15.21 -4.06 -17.46
C ILE A 30 -14.93 -2.95 -16.46
N ALA A 31 -13.90 -2.13 -16.66
CA ALA A 31 -13.65 -0.96 -15.81
C ALA A 31 -14.86 -0.02 -15.78
N GLN A 32 -15.43 0.30 -16.94
CA GLN A 32 -16.64 1.14 -17.06
C GLN A 32 -17.85 0.51 -16.38
N ALA A 33 -18.02 -0.82 -16.49
CA ALA A 33 -19.12 -1.52 -15.83
C ALA A 33 -18.99 -1.47 -14.29
N LEU A 34 -17.77 -1.67 -13.76
CA LEU A 34 -17.50 -1.57 -12.33
C LEU A 34 -17.70 -0.15 -11.81
N GLU A 35 -17.17 0.86 -12.52
CA GLU A 35 -17.37 2.27 -12.20
C GLU A 35 -18.85 2.64 -12.19
N TYR A 36 -19.59 2.22 -13.21
CA TYR A 36 -21.04 2.44 -13.29
C TYR A 36 -21.78 1.82 -12.10
N CYS A 37 -21.42 0.60 -11.68
CA CYS A 37 -22.02 -0.04 -10.51
C CYS A 37 -21.81 0.79 -9.25
N THR A 38 -20.57 1.21 -9.00
CA THR A 38 -20.20 2.05 -7.84
C THR A 38 -20.90 3.40 -7.88
N GLY A 39 -20.86 4.10 -9.02
CA GLY A 39 -21.51 5.41 -9.20
C GLY A 39 -23.03 5.38 -9.08
N LYS A 40 -23.67 4.22 -9.26
CA LYS A 40 -25.11 4.01 -9.02
C LYS A 40 -25.43 3.50 -7.61
N GLY A 41 -24.45 3.46 -6.71
CA GLY A 41 -24.64 2.96 -5.34
C GLY A 41 -25.01 1.47 -5.27
N ARG A 42 -24.63 0.68 -6.27
CA ARG A 42 -24.81 -0.77 -6.24
C ARG A 42 -23.80 -1.39 -5.27
N ALA A 43 -24.08 -2.62 -4.85
CA ALA A 43 -23.13 -3.41 -4.08
C ALA A 43 -21.83 -3.62 -4.88
N LEU A 44 -20.70 -3.74 -4.17
CA LEU A 44 -19.41 -4.06 -4.77
C LEU A 44 -19.48 -5.43 -5.47
N TYR A 45 -18.88 -5.48 -6.65
CA TYR A 45 -18.87 -6.69 -7.47
C TYR A 45 -17.93 -7.72 -6.88
N HIS A 46 -18.44 -8.87 -6.47
CA HIS A 46 -17.62 -9.97 -5.95
C HIS A 46 -17.30 -10.99 -7.06
N ASP A 47 -16.21 -11.74 -6.88
CA ASP A 47 -15.84 -12.86 -7.76
C ASP A 47 -15.62 -12.46 -9.24
N LEU A 48 -15.03 -11.29 -9.50
CA LEU A 48 -14.65 -10.89 -10.85
C LEU A 48 -13.52 -11.79 -11.38
N ASN A 49 -13.74 -12.40 -12.56
CA ASN A 49 -12.75 -13.21 -13.29
C ASN A 49 -13.19 -13.39 -14.75
N ALA A 50 -12.34 -14.03 -15.58
CA ALA A 50 -12.62 -14.26 -17.00
C ALA A 50 -13.89 -15.09 -17.29
N TYR A 51 -14.40 -15.87 -16.34
CA TYR A 51 -15.65 -16.62 -16.48
C TYR A 51 -16.90 -15.75 -16.25
N ARG A 52 -16.74 -14.56 -15.67
CA ARG A 52 -17.84 -13.58 -15.44
C ARG A 52 -17.99 -12.56 -16.56
N VAL A 53 -17.09 -12.54 -17.53
CA VAL A 53 -17.16 -11.68 -18.71
C VAL A 53 -17.74 -12.49 -19.87
N LEU A 54 -18.81 -12.00 -20.48
CA LEU A 54 -19.47 -12.63 -21.63
C LEU A 54 -19.42 -11.70 -22.84
N PHE A 55 -19.67 -12.26 -24.02
CA PHE A 55 -19.86 -11.48 -25.24
C PHE A 55 -21.32 -11.51 -25.67
N ASP A 56 -21.89 -10.34 -25.98
CA ASP A 56 -23.21 -10.23 -26.59
C ASP A 56 -23.18 -10.55 -28.09
N ASP A 57 -24.33 -10.46 -28.75
CA ASP A 57 -24.53 -10.81 -30.16
C ASP A 57 -23.63 -9.98 -31.10
N ASP A 58 -23.32 -8.73 -30.73
CA ASP A 58 -22.42 -7.82 -31.44
C ASP A 58 -20.93 -8.05 -31.10
N SER A 59 -20.62 -9.11 -30.36
CA SER A 59 -19.28 -9.43 -29.84
C SER A 59 -18.70 -8.34 -28.94
N ASN A 60 -19.56 -7.58 -28.25
CA ASN A 60 -19.12 -6.63 -27.24
C ASN A 60 -19.03 -7.31 -25.86
N PRO A 61 -17.96 -7.04 -25.09
CA PRO A 61 -17.80 -7.60 -23.76
C PRO A 61 -18.82 -7.00 -22.78
N ARG A 62 -19.40 -7.87 -21.95
CA ARG A 62 -20.42 -7.57 -20.95
C ARG A 62 -20.05 -8.23 -19.64
N LEU A 63 -20.15 -7.47 -18.55
CA LEU A 63 -20.00 -8.01 -17.21
C LEU A 63 -21.32 -8.69 -16.79
N SER A 64 -21.24 -9.96 -16.37
CA SER A 64 -22.39 -10.68 -15.84
C SER A 64 -22.93 -9.99 -14.58
N CYS A 65 -24.23 -10.12 -14.29
CA CYS A 65 -24.79 -9.62 -13.02
C CYS A 65 -24.57 -10.57 -11.83
N PHE A 66 -24.03 -11.79 -12.04
CA PHE A 66 -23.86 -12.79 -10.98
C PHE A 66 -23.02 -12.28 -9.80
N GLY A 67 -22.00 -11.45 -10.03
CA GLY A 67 -21.19 -10.87 -8.96
C GLY A 67 -21.83 -9.69 -8.22
N LEU A 68 -23.06 -9.30 -8.59
CA LEU A 68 -23.86 -8.31 -7.87
C LEU A 68 -24.98 -8.96 -7.05
N MET A 69 -25.22 -10.26 -7.22
CA MET A 69 -26.29 -10.97 -6.54
C MET A 69 -25.85 -11.36 -5.13
N LYS A 70 -26.65 -10.98 -4.12
CA LYS A 70 -26.48 -11.46 -2.75
C LYS A 70 -26.81 -12.95 -2.69
N ASN A 71 -25.82 -13.82 -2.69
CA ASN A 71 -26.05 -15.26 -2.54
C ASN A 71 -25.87 -15.73 -1.09
N SER A 72 -26.97 -16.24 -0.52
CA SER A 72 -27.15 -16.97 0.75
C SER A 72 -26.62 -16.28 2.03
N ARG A 73 -27.21 -16.63 3.18
CA ARG A 73 -27.05 -16.00 4.50
C ARG A 73 -25.61 -15.96 5.06
N ASP A 74 -24.64 -16.57 4.37
CA ASP A 74 -23.28 -16.79 4.86
C ASP A 74 -22.18 -16.01 4.12
N GLY A 75 -22.53 -15.16 3.14
CA GLY A 75 -21.57 -14.27 2.47
C GLY A 75 -20.49 -14.96 1.61
N LYS A 76 -20.57 -16.27 1.40
CA LYS A 76 -19.60 -17.03 0.59
C LYS A 76 -19.96 -16.97 -0.89
N SER A 77 -19.52 -15.93 -1.60
CA SER A 77 -19.72 -15.86 -3.05
C SER A 77 -18.45 -15.58 -3.86
N TYR A 78 -17.29 -15.98 -3.35
CA TYR A 78 -16.11 -16.20 -4.19
C TYR A 78 -16.11 -17.63 -4.71
N SER A 79 -15.69 -17.81 -5.97
CA SER A 79 -15.28 -19.11 -6.50
C SER A 79 -14.40 -19.83 -5.46
N THR A 80 -14.61 -21.12 -5.25
CA THR A 80 -13.87 -21.96 -4.29
C THR A 80 -12.36 -22.05 -4.58
N ASN A 81 -11.86 -21.33 -5.58
CA ASN A 81 -10.46 -21.25 -5.92
C ASN A 81 -9.73 -20.20 -5.07
N LEU A 82 -9.27 -20.65 -3.91
CA LEU A 82 -8.51 -19.84 -2.95
C LEU A 82 -7.28 -19.17 -3.56
N ALA A 83 -6.71 -19.72 -4.64
CA ALA A 83 -5.52 -19.18 -5.30
C ALA A 83 -5.73 -17.82 -5.97
N PHE A 84 -6.99 -17.43 -6.25
CA PHE A 84 -7.35 -16.16 -6.89
C PHE A 84 -8.19 -15.26 -5.97
N THR A 85 -8.45 -15.71 -4.74
CA THR A 85 -9.26 -14.96 -3.80
C THR A 85 -8.44 -13.81 -3.22
N PRO A 86 -8.97 -12.57 -3.17
CA PRO A 86 -8.28 -11.45 -2.52
C PRO A 86 -7.88 -11.81 -1.08
N PRO A 87 -6.62 -11.57 -0.67
CA PRO A 87 -6.12 -12.00 0.64
C PRO A 87 -6.86 -11.35 1.82
N GLU A 88 -7.30 -10.10 1.68
CA GLU A 88 -8.14 -9.38 2.64
C GLU A 88 -9.54 -9.98 2.75
N TYR A 89 -10.09 -10.53 1.65
CA TYR A 89 -11.35 -11.25 1.67
C TYR A 89 -11.20 -12.57 2.42
N LEU A 90 -10.10 -13.33 2.22
CA LEU A 90 -9.81 -14.56 2.98
C LEU A 90 -9.75 -14.30 4.49
N ARG A 91 -9.26 -13.13 4.90
CA ARG A 91 -9.15 -12.74 6.32
C ARG A 91 -10.46 -12.27 6.93
N THR A 92 -11.24 -11.47 6.19
CA THR A 92 -12.38 -10.73 6.75
C THR A 92 -13.74 -11.27 6.33
N GLY A 93 -13.79 -12.06 5.27
CA GLY A 93 -15.03 -12.49 4.60
C GLY A 93 -15.83 -11.35 3.98
N ARG A 94 -15.25 -10.16 3.84
CA ARG A 94 -15.94 -8.96 3.33
C ARG A 94 -15.36 -8.52 2.01
N VAL A 95 -16.24 -8.18 1.08
CA VAL A 95 -15.90 -7.53 -0.19
C VAL A 95 -15.64 -6.05 0.11
N THR A 96 -14.47 -5.56 -0.27
CA THR A 96 -14.05 -4.17 -0.16
C THR A 96 -13.67 -3.61 -1.53
N PRO A 97 -13.58 -2.28 -1.73
CA PRO A 97 -13.13 -1.71 -3.00
C PRO A 97 -11.77 -2.27 -3.45
N GLU A 98 -10.86 -2.49 -2.52
CA GLU A 98 -9.53 -3.09 -2.76
C GLU A 98 -9.64 -4.51 -3.31
N SER A 99 -10.61 -5.30 -2.80
CA SER A 99 -10.84 -6.66 -3.29
C SER A 99 -11.38 -6.71 -4.71
N VAL A 100 -12.17 -5.69 -5.11
CA VAL A 100 -12.63 -5.53 -6.49
C VAL A 100 -11.45 -5.16 -7.39
N MET A 101 -10.60 -4.23 -6.94
CA MET A 101 -9.39 -3.81 -7.67
C MET A 101 -8.39 -4.95 -7.83
N TYR A 102 -8.22 -5.79 -6.80
CA TYR A 102 -7.41 -6.99 -6.88
C TYR A 102 -7.92 -7.95 -7.96
N SER A 103 -9.20 -8.29 -7.93
CA SER A 103 -9.81 -9.17 -8.93
C SER A 103 -9.82 -8.57 -10.34
N TYR A 104 -9.88 -7.23 -10.47
CA TYR A 104 -9.66 -6.57 -11.75
C TYR A 104 -8.20 -6.72 -12.22
N GLY A 105 -7.23 -6.62 -11.29
CA GLY A 105 -5.83 -6.93 -11.54
C GLY A 105 -5.61 -8.36 -12.02
N THR A 106 -6.29 -9.35 -11.44
CA THR A 106 -6.22 -10.74 -11.92
C THR A 106 -6.81 -10.90 -13.31
N LEU A 107 -7.90 -10.20 -13.65
CA LEU A 107 -8.47 -10.19 -15.00
C LEU A 107 -7.50 -9.56 -16.02
N LEU A 108 -6.82 -8.48 -15.66
CA LEU A 108 -5.80 -7.88 -16.52
C LEU A 108 -4.60 -8.82 -16.73
N LEU A 109 -4.23 -9.61 -15.71
CA LEU A 109 -3.19 -10.64 -15.82
C LEU A 109 -3.62 -11.77 -16.78
N ASP A 110 -4.88 -12.22 -16.69
CA ASP A 110 -5.43 -13.19 -17.64
C ASP A 110 -5.35 -12.64 -19.07
N LEU A 111 -5.75 -11.38 -19.28
CA LEU A 111 -5.69 -10.70 -20.58
C LEU A 111 -4.25 -10.55 -21.10
N LEU A 112 -3.28 -10.27 -20.23
CA LEU A 112 -1.89 -10.13 -20.66
C LEU A 112 -1.26 -11.48 -21.03
N SER A 113 -1.55 -12.52 -20.24
CA SER A 113 -0.90 -13.82 -20.34
C SER A 113 -1.60 -14.83 -21.24
N GLY A 114 -2.89 -14.59 -21.55
CA GLY A 114 -3.73 -15.57 -22.23
C GLY A 114 -3.94 -16.85 -21.40
N LYS A 115 -3.64 -16.81 -20.09
CA LYS A 115 -3.64 -17.97 -19.20
C LYS A 115 -4.26 -17.59 -17.87
N HIS A 116 -4.85 -18.57 -17.19
CA HIS A 116 -5.39 -18.37 -15.86
C HIS A 116 -4.31 -18.61 -14.79
N ILE A 117 -3.46 -17.60 -14.57
CA ILE A 117 -2.28 -17.69 -13.70
C ILE A 117 -2.63 -17.18 -12.30
N PRO A 118 -2.40 -17.97 -11.23
CA PRO A 118 -2.54 -17.48 -9.86
C PRO A 118 -1.66 -16.25 -9.61
N PRO A 119 -2.19 -15.19 -8.97
CA PRO A 119 -1.44 -13.96 -8.73
C PRO A 119 -0.09 -14.15 -8.03
N SER A 120 0.01 -15.08 -7.07
CA SER A 120 1.28 -15.39 -6.40
C SER A 120 2.38 -15.76 -7.38
N HIS A 121 2.10 -16.67 -8.32
CA HIS A 121 3.06 -17.09 -9.35
C HIS A 121 3.43 -15.93 -10.28
N ALA A 122 2.50 -15.03 -10.60
CA ALA A 122 2.81 -13.86 -11.40
C ALA A 122 3.71 -12.87 -10.66
N LEU A 123 3.48 -12.66 -9.36
CA LEU A 123 4.33 -11.81 -8.53
C LEU A 123 5.77 -12.35 -8.46
N ASP A 124 5.94 -13.67 -8.33
CA ASP A 124 7.26 -14.31 -8.33
C ASP A 124 8.01 -14.07 -9.65
N LEU A 125 7.34 -14.29 -10.79
CA LEU A 125 7.92 -14.03 -12.12
C LEU A 125 8.30 -12.56 -12.33
N ILE A 126 7.55 -11.62 -11.75
CA ILE A 126 7.86 -10.20 -11.83
C ILE A 126 9.07 -9.86 -10.94
N ARG A 127 9.16 -10.43 -9.73
CA ARG A 127 10.31 -10.24 -8.83
C ARG A 127 11.61 -10.71 -9.46
N ASP A 128 11.57 -11.84 -10.16
CA ASP A 128 12.71 -12.41 -10.86
C ASP A 128 13.05 -11.69 -12.17
N ARG A 129 12.38 -10.57 -12.47
CA ARG A 129 12.50 -9.79 -13.72
C ARG A 129 12.21 -10.59 -15.00
N ASN A 130 11.49 -11.70 -14.88
CA ASN A 130 11.12 -12.59 -15.98
C ASN A 130 9.74 -12.24 -16.59
N ILE A 131 9.47 -10.94 -16.70
CA ILE A 131 8.18 -10.38 -17.13
C ILE A 131 7.75 -10.84 -18.53
N GLN A 132 8.72 -11.15 -19.40
CA GLN A 132 8.47 -11.65 -20.75
C GLN A 132 7.75 -13.00 -20.74
N MET A 133 7.98 -13.83 -19.71
CA MET A 133 7.33 -15.14 -19.56
C MET A 133 5.84 -15.03 -19.19
N LEU A 134 5.41 -13.86 -18.70
CA LEU A 134 4.00 -13.59 -18.39
C LEU A 134 3.22 -13.07 -19.59
N ILE A 135 3.89 -12.57 -20.61
CA ILE A 135 3.24 -11.99 -21.77
C ILE A 135 2.89 -13.12 -22.74
N ASP A 136 1.66 -13.12 -23.22
CA ASP A 136 1.23 -14.03 -24.27
C ASP A 136 2.04 -13.76 -25.55
N SER A 137 2.71 -14.80 -26.07
CA SER A 137 3.57 -14.70 -27.25
C SER A 137 2.80 -14.25 -28.50
N CYS A 138 1.47 -14.46 -28.57
CA CYS A 138 0.67 -13.98 -29.69
C CYS A 138 0.54 -12.45 -29.74
N LEU A 139 0.95 -11.76 -28.69
CA LEU A 139 0.93 -10.30 -28.60
C LEU A 139 2.28 -9.66 -28.93
N GLU A 140 3.31 -10.45 -29.26
CA GLU A 140 4.61 -9.93 -29.71
C GLU A 140 4.45 -8.94 -30.87
N GLY A 141 5.09 -7.77 -30.75
CA GLY A 141 5.03 -6.69 -31.75
C GLY A 141 3.72 -5.89 -31.78
N GLN A 142 2.71 -6.20 -30.95
CA GLN A 142 1.43 -5.47 -30.91
C GLN A 142 1.42 -4.27 -29.95
N PHE A 143 2.48 -4.06 -29.16
CA PHE A 143 2.63 -2.94 -28.22
C PHE A 143 4.10 -2.61 -27.97
N SER A 144 4.40 -1.37 -27.56
CA SER A 144 5.77 -0.93 -27.27
C SER A 144 6.23 -1.37 -25.88
N ASN A 145 7.55 -1.59 -25.70
CA ASN A 145 8.15 -1.98 -24.42
C ASN A 145 7.79 -1.05 -23.25
N ALA A 146 7.62 0.25 -23.52
CA ALA A 146 7.21 1.24 -22.51
C ALA A 146 5.75 1.04 -22.06
N CYS A 147 4.87 0.63 -22.98
CA CYS A 147 3.47 0.33 -22.69
C CYS A 147 3.36 -0.96 -21.87
N SER A 148 4.17 -1.98 -22.17
CA SER A 148 4.28 -3.22 -21.37
C SER A 148 4.66 -2.93 -19.93
N MET A 149 5.69 -2.11 -19.71
CA MET A 149 6.12 -1.76 -18.36
C MET A 149 5.06 -0.96 -17.60
N SER A 150 4.33 -0.07 -18.26
CA SER A 150 3.26 0.69 -17.62
C SER A 150 2.09 -0.22 -17.21
N LEU A 151 1.68 -1.15 -18.08
CA LEU A 151 0.66 -2.17 -17.78
C LEU A 151 1.09 -3.09 -16.64
N VAL A 152 2.34 -3.55 -16.63
CA VAL A 152 2.82 -4.42 -15.56
C VAL A 152 3.06 -3.64 -14.25
N ASN A 153 3.43 -2.36 -14.31
CA ASN A 153 3.45 -1.49 -13.14
C ASN A 153 2.04 -1.30 -12.56
N GLY A 154 1.02 -1.13 -13.39
CA GLY A 154 -0.38 -1.12 -12.95
C GLY A 154 -0.84 -2.47 -12.36
N LEU A 155 -0.47 -3.59 -12.98
CA LEU A 155 -0.75 -4.93 -12.49
C LEU A 155 -0.09 -5.20 -11.14
N THR A 156 1.20 -4.88 -11.01
CA THR A 156 1.92 -4.98 -9.73
C THR A 156 1.29 -4.07 -8.69
N GLN A 157 0.92 -2.84 -9.02
CA GLN A 157 0.22 -1.98 -8.06
C GLN A 157 -1.11 -2.59 -7.58
N ASN A 158 -1.93 -3.16 -8.47
CA ASN A 158 -3.21 -3.78 -8.12
C ASN A 158 -3.05 -5.11 -7.35
N LEU A 159 -2.04 -5.91 -7.68
CA LEU A 159 -1.75 -7.19 -7.01
C LEU A 159 -0.97 -7.02 -5.70
N TYR A 160 -0.16 -5.94 -5.56
CA TYR A 160 0.56 -5.60 -4.34
C TYR A 160 -0.25 -4.74 -3.36
N ALA A 161 -1.28 -4.02 -3.81
CA ALA A 161 -2.14 -3.24 -2.93
C ALA A 161 -2.82 -4.08 -1.83
N SER A 162 -2.90 -5.41 -2.00
CA SER A 162 -3.54 -6.33 -1.06
C SER A 162 -2.59 -7.33 -0.37
N THR A 163 -1.32 -7.46 -0.78
CA THR A 163 -0.51 -8.65 -0.43
C THR A 163 0.54 -8.50 0.67
N THR A 164 0.72 -7.33 1.29
CA THR A 164 1.49 -7.26 2.54
C THR A 164 0.55 -6.88 3.69
N PRO A 165 0.22 -7.80 4.62
CA PRO A 165 -0.49 -7.41 5.82
C PRO A 165 0.34 -6.35 6.53
N LEU A 166 -0.23 -5.15 6.68
CA LEU A 166 0.38 -4.08 7.46
C LEU A 166 0.75 -4.63 8.84
N SER A 167 1.95 -4.30 9.30
CA SER A 167 2.37 -4.56 10.67
C SER A 167 1.39 -3.92 11.66
N PRO A 168 1.43 -4.28 12.96
CA PRO A 168 0.65 -3.56 13.97
C PRO A 168 0.86 -2.04 13.90
N HIS A 169 2.06 -1.58 13.56
CA HIS A 169 2.38 -0.16 13.38
C HIS A 169 1.66 0.41 12.15
N GLY A 170 1.83 -0.21 10.98
CA GLY A 170 1.16 0.22 9.76
C GLY A 170 -0.36 0.24 9.87
N GLN A 171 -0.95 -0.71 10.60
CA GLN A 171 -2.39 -0.72 10.88
C GLN A 171 -2.83 0.43 11.81
N ALA A 172 -2.03 0.76 12.82
CA ALA A 172 -2.30 1.90 13.69
C ALA A 172 -2.24 3.21 12.89
N CYS A 173 -1.26 3.36 12.00
CA CYS A 173 -1.14 4.51 11.09
C CYS A 173 -2.31 4.62 10.12
N LEU A 174 -2.73 3.52 9.50
CA LEU A 174 -3.90 3.50 8.61
C LEU A 174 -5.18 3.96 9.33
N ARG A 175 -5.36 3.57 10.59
CA ARG A 175 -6.51 3.98 11.42
C ARG A 175 -6.34 5.35 12.07
N THR A 176 -5.22 6.01 11.86
CA THR A 176 -4.83 7.24 12.59
C THR A 176 -4.95 7.09 14.11
N ASP A 177 -4.66 5.89 14.62
CA ASP A 177 -4.77 5.56 16.04
C ASP A 177 -3.51 6.06 16.76
N LEU A 178 -3.52 7.36 17.09
CA LEU A 178 -2.36 8.04 17.69
C LEU A 178 -1.91 7.39 19.00
N THR A 179 -2.84 6.80 19.76
CA THR A 179 -2.52 6.10 21.03
C THR A 179 -1.74 4.82 20.76
N ALA A 180 -2.20 3.99 19.81
CA ALA A 180 -1.47 2.79 19.41
C ALA A 180 -0.11 3.13 18.77
N ILE A 181 -0.03 4.20 17.97
CA ILE A 181 1.23 4.66 17.38
C ILE A 181 2.21 5.09 18.48
N HIS A 182 1.76 5.83 19.49
CA HIS A 182 2.58 6.23 20.64
C HIS A 182 3.16 5.03 21.38
N GLU A 183 2.32 4.04 21.72
CA GLU A 183 2.77 2.84 22.42
C GLU A 183 3.78 2.02 21.61
N ILE A 184 3.61 1.96 20.29
CA ILE A 184 4.55 1.26 19.39
C ILE A 184 5.88 2.02 19.32
N ILE A 185 5.85 3.33 19.11
CA ILE A 185 7.04 4.19 19.05
C ILE A 185 7.83 4.17 20.37
N GLU A 186 7.12 4.12 21.51
CA GLU A 186 7.74 4.01 22.84
C GLU A 186 8.46 2.67 23.02
N LYS A 187 7.80 1.55 22.67
CA LYS A 187 8.37 0.19 22.74
C LYS A 187 9.51 -0.07 21.76
N LEU A 188 9.48 0.56 20.59
CA LEU A 188 10.54 0.44 19.59
C LEU A 188 11.88 0.97 20.10
N GLY A 189 11.87 1.77 21.17
CA GLY A 189 13.03 2.08 22.01
C GLY A 189 14.27 2.31 21.16
N TYR A 190 14.24 3.37 20.34
CA TYR A 190 15.17 3.68 19.25
C TYR A 190 16.67 3.42 19.56
N LYS A 191 17.08 2.15 19.43
CA LYS A 191 18.45 1.70 19.63
C LYS A 191 19.41 2.27 18.60
N ASP A 192 18.87 2.81 17.50
CA ASP A 192 19.63 3.41 16.40
C ASP A 192 20.33 4.73 16.83
N ASP A 193 19.89 5.38 17.92
CA ASP A 193 20.58 6.54 18.51
C ASP A 193 21.72 6.13 19.49
N GLU A 194 21.84 4.85 19.88
CA GLU A 194 22.91 4.41 20.80
C GLU A 194 24.30 4.49 20.14
N GLY A 195 24.39 4.38 18.82
CA GLY A 195 25.65 4.52 18.08
C GLY A 195 26.26 5.93 18.13
N ALA A 196 25.43 6.98 18.23
CA ALA A 196 25.92 8.36 18.37
C ALA A 196 26.34 8.70 19.81
N ALA A 197 25.78 8.00 20.80
CA ALA A 197 26.09 8.21 22.22
C ALA A 197 27.33 7.44 22.70
N THR A 198 27.72 6.36 22.01
CA THR A 198 28.71 5.40 22.55
C THR A 198 30.17 5.69 22.16
N GLU A 199 30.46 6.76 21.41
CA GLU A 199 31.86 7.06 21.07
C GLU A 199 32.15 8.56 20.94
N LEU A 200 31.80 9.34 21.97
CA LEU A 200 32.35 10.69 22.12
C LEU A 200 33.51 10.63 23.11
N SER A 201 34.71 10.58 22.53
CA SER A 201 35.99 10.58 23.22
C SER A 201 36.12 11.73 24.23
N PHE A 202 36.95 11.50 25.23
CA PHE A 202 37.15 12.23 26.50
C PHE A 202 37.56 13.73 26.38
N GLN A 203 37.30 14.43 25.27
CA GLN A 203 37.83 15.78 25.00
C GLN A 203 36.83 16.86 24.58
N MET A 204 35.52 16.60 24.38
CA MET A 204 34.57 17.67 24.04
C MET A 204 33.25 17.60 24.80
N TRP A 205 33.29 17.90 26.10
CA TRP A 205 32.07 18.18 26.88
C TRP A 205 31.93 19.70 27.06
N THR A 206 31.18 20.36 26.18
CA THR A 206 30.80 21.77 26.37
C THR A 206 29.46 21.87 27.09
N ASN A 207 29.23 22.95 27.86
CA ASN A 207 27.95 23.18 28.55
C ASN A 207 26.75 23.14 27.60
N GLN A 208 26.92 23.64 26.36
CA GLN A 208 25.89 23.64 25.32
C GLN A 208 25.49 22.23 24.85
N MET A 209 26.47 21.31 24.70
CA MET A 209 26.16 19.90 24.40
C MET A 209 25.35 19.28 25.54
N GLN A 210 25.75 19.53 26.79
CA GLN A 210 25.07 19.00 27.97
C GLN A 210 23.62 19.50 28.05
N ASP A 211 23.40 20.79 27.82
CA ASP A 211 22.06 21.39 27.83
C ASP A 211 21.17 20.81 26.74
N SER A 212 21.71 20.62 25.53
CA SER A 212 20.99 19.95 24.44
C SER A 212 20.58 18.52 24.85
N LEU A 213 21.51 17.70 25.33
CA LEU A 213 21.19 16.35 25.83
C LEU A 213 20.16 16.37 26.97
N ASN A 214 20.20 17.37 27.85
CA ASN A 214 19.23 17.52 28.94
C ASN A 214 17.81 17.79 28.39
N PHE A 215 17.66 18.64 27.36
CA PHE A 215 16.38 18.88 26.71
C PHE A 215 15.82 17.63 26.04
N LYS A 216 16.66 16.86 25.33
CA LYS A 216 16.25 15.56 24.77
C LYS A 216 15.74 14.62 25.87
N LYS A 217 16.49 14.48 26.97
CA LYS A 217 16.09 13.63 28.10
C LYS A 217 14.76 14.07 28.73
N LYS A 218 14.57 15.37 28.95
CA LYS A 218 13.30 15.92 29.47
C LYS A 218 12.14 15.65 28.52
N GLY A 219 12.34 15.87 27.21
CA GLY A 219 11.35 15.56 26.18
C GLY A 219 10.99 14.07 26.17
N ASP A 220 11.97 13.18 26.26
CA ASP A 220 11.77 11.74 26.30
C ASP A 220 11.00 11.27 27.54
N ILE A 221 11.16 11.95 28.68
CA ILE A 221 10.38 11.69 29.90
C ILE A 221 8.94 12.17 29.72
N ALA A 222 8.74 13.42 29.27
CA ALA A 222 7.42 13.98 29.03
C ALA A 222 6.63 13.15 27.99
N PHE A 223 7.29 12.72 26.91
CA PHE A 223 6.71 11.87 25.88
C PHE A 223 6.22 10.53 26.44
N ARG A 224 6.98 9.89 27.33
CA ARG A 224 6.57 8.65 28.02
C ARG A 224 5.38 8.87 28.95
N HIS A 225 5.33 10.03 29.61
CA HIS A 225 4.20 10.42 30.46
C HIS A 225 2.99 10.98 29.69
N LYS A 226 3.01 10.94 28.35
CA LYS A 226 1.94 11.46 27.47
C LYS A 226 1.68 12.96 27.65
N ASP A 227 2.66 13.70 28.17
CA ASP A 227 2.66 15.16 28.23
C ASP A 227 3.23 15.71 26.91
N PHE A 228 2.43 15.63 25.85
CA PHE A 228 2.88 15.87 24.48
C PHE A 228 3.24 17.34 24.21
N ALA A 229 2.57 18.29 24.87
CA ALA A 229 2.89 19.72 24.74
C ALA A 229 4.29 20.04 25.29
N ASN A 230 4.57 19.61 26.52
CA ASN A 230 5.89 19.80 27.13
C ASN A 230 6.99 18.99 26.42
N ALA A 231 6.66 17.78 25.95
CA ALA A 231 7.57 17.00 25.12
C ALA A 231 7.95 17.74 23.84
N ALA A 232 6.97 18.31 23.13
CA ALA A 232 7.21 19.10 21.92
C ALA A 232 8.09 20.32 22.21
N GLU A 233 7.84 21.05 23.30
CA GLU A 233 8.67 22.19 23.70
C GLU A 233 10.12 21.77 23.97
N CYS A 234 10.32 20.72 24.75
CA CYS A 234 11.66 20.20 25.04
C CYS A 234 12.41 19.77 23.77
N TYR A 235 11.71 19.10 22.84
CA TYR A 235 12.29 18.72 21.55
C TYR A 235 12.60 19.92 20.66
N SER A 236 11.78 20.97 20.70
CA SER A 236 12.09 22.22 20.00
C SER A 236 13.35 22.89 20.53
N ARG A 237 13.53 22.95 21.86
CA ARG A 237 14.76 23.47 22.46
C ARG A 237 15.99 22.65 22.09
N PHE A 238 15.85 21.32 22.00
CA PHE A 238 16.92 20.45 21.50
C PHE A 238 17.32 20.81 20.06
N ILE A 239 16.34 20.96 19.18
CA ILE A 239 16.55 21.24 17.75
C ILE A 239 17.13 22.65 17.55
N GLU A 240 16.58 23.66 18.22
CA GLU A 240 17.08 25.05 18.21
C GLU A 240 18.51 25.15 18.72
N GLY A 241 18.90 24.30 19.67
CA GLY A 241 20.27 24.21 20.18
C GLY A 241 21.29 23.83 19.10
N GLY A 242 20.85 23.22 17.99
CA GLY A 242 21.63 22.99 16.75
C GLY A 242 22.87 22.12 16.91
N THR A 243 23.07 21.54 18.09
CA THR A 243 24.33 20.91 18.50
C THR A 243 24.39 19.43 18.11
N MET A 244 23.22 18.79 17.98
CA MET A 244 23.08 17.41 17.51
C MET A 244 21.81 17.29 16.67
N VAL A 245 21.84 16.40 15.68
CA VAL A 245 20.69 16.07 14.83
C VAL A 245 20.24 14.65 15.17
N SER A 246 18.96 14.47 15.51
CA SER A 246 18.41 13.17 15.87
C SER A 246 17.10 12.93 15.11
N PRO A 247 17.03 11.93 14.21
CA PRO A 247 15.79 11.62 13.48
C PRO A 247 14.68 11.19 14.46
N THR A 248 15.05 10.57 15.58
CA THR A 248 14.17 10.20 16.69
C THR A 248 13.46 11.39 17.31
N VAL A 249 14.19 12.48 17.57
CA VAL A 249 13.60 13.70 18.16
C VAL A 249 12.57 14.29 17.21
N TYR A 250 12.86 14.36 15.91
CA TYR A 250 11.89 14.81 14.90
C TYR A 250 10.66 13.91 14.83
N ALA A 251 10.81 12.58 14.82
CA ALA A 251 9.65 11.68 14.77
C ALA A 251 8.79 11.76 16.05
N ARG A 252 9.40 11.84 17.24
CA ARG A 252 8.64 12.00 18.49
C ARG A 252 7.94 13.35 18.55
N ARG A 253 8.60 14.43 18.14
CA ARG A 253 7.96 15.76 18.08
C ARG A 253 6.84 15.81 17.03
N SER A 254 7.01 15.15 15.89
CA SER A 254 5.95 14.97 14.89
C SER A 254 4.71 14.32 15.51
N LEU A 255 4.87 13.22 16.26
CA LEU A 255 3.74 12.61 16.96
C LEU A 255 3.14 13.53 18.03
N CYS A 256 3.97 14.28 18.78
CA CYS A 256 3.46 15.26 19.72
C CYS A 256 2.60 16.34 19.03
N HIS A 257 3.02 16.81 17.85
CA HIS A 257 2.24 17.75 17.07
C HIS A 257 0.91 17.15 16.60
N LEU A 258 0.89 15.89 16.15
CA LEU A 258 -0.36 15.19 15.84
C LEU A 258 -1.28 15.08 17.06
N MET A 259 -0.74 14.78 18.24
CA MET A 259 -1.50 14.72 19.50
C MET A 259 -2.02 16.08 19.97
N ASN A 260 -1.45 17.17 19.47
CA ASN A 260 -1.84 18.55 19.79
C ASN A 260 -2.61 19.22 18.62
N ASP A 261 -3.16 18.44 17.70
CA ASP A 261 -3.93 18.93 16.53
C ASP A 261 -3.16 19.90 15.61
N MET A 262 -1.84 19.68 15.45
CA MET A 262 -0.94 20.46 14.57
C MET A 262 -0.38 19.58 13.44
N PRO A 263 -1.20 19.16 12.46
CA PRO A 263 -0.79 18.17 11.47
C PRO A 263 0.22 18.70 10.44
N GLN A 264 0.27 20.01 10.18
CA GLN A 264 1.24 20.60 9.25
C GLN A 264 2.66 20.60 9.84
N GLU A 265 2.78 20.97 11.10
CA GLU A 265 4.02 20.93 11.87
C GLU A 265 4.48 19.48 12.06
N ALA A 266 3.55 18.55 12.26
CA ALA A 266 3.84 17.13 12.29
C ALA A 266 4.42 16.62 10.97
N LEU A 267 3.82 17.02 9.84
CA LEU A 267 4.30 16.65 8.51
C LEU A 267 5.72 17.18 8.27
N ASN A 268 5.97 18.44 8.60
CA ASN A 268 7.30 19.06 8.45
C ASN A 268 8.37 18.26 9.21
N ASP A 269 8.08 17.88 10.46
CA ASP A 269 9.00 17.07 11.27
C ASP A 269 9.19 15.66 10.72
N ALA A 270 8.13 15.02 10.23
CA ALA A 270 8.21 13.68 9.65
C ALA A 270 9.05 13.68 8.35
N VAL A 271 8.96 14.74 7.55
CA VAL A 271 9.82 14.94 6.36
C VAL A 271 11.28 15.17 6.78
N GLN A 272 11.54 16.04 7.77
CA GLN A 272 12.91 16.25 8.27
C GLN A 272 13.53 14.96 8.81
N SER A 273 12.75 14.18 9.55
CA SER A 273 13.19 12.87 10.06
C SER A 273 13.61 11.91 8.94
N GLN A 274 12.85 11.88 7.84
CA GLN A 274 13.19 11.06 6.67
C GLN A 274 14.43 11.57 5.92
N VAL A 275 14.64 12.89 5.84
CA VAL A 275 15.87 13.46 5.27
C VAL A 275 17.10 13.03 6.05
N ILE A 276 16.98 12.99 7.38
CA ILE A 276 18.08 12.56 8.27
C ILE A 276 18.29 11.05 8.20
N SER A 277 17.22 10.26 8.11
CA SER A 277 17.28 8.79 8.02
C SER A 277 16.36 8.26 6.93
N THR A 278 16.92 8.13 5.73
CA THR A 278 16.17 7.82 4.49
C THR A 278 15.58 6.41 4.47
N ALA A 279 16.17 5.48 5.21
CA ALA A 279 15.69 4.10 5.32
C ALA A 279 14.65 3.89 6.43
N TRP A 280 14.21 4.95 7.10
CA TRP A 280 13.44 4.83 8.33
C TRP A 280 11.93 4.83 8.13
N HIS A 281 11.34 3.64 8.17
CA HIS A 281 9.91 3.40 8.00
C HIS A 281 8.99 4.23 8.90
N ILE A 282 9.43 4.60 10.10
CA ILE A 282 8.63 5.37 11.07
C ILE A 282 8.37 6.79 10.56
N ALA A 283 9.34 7.41 9.88
CA ALA A 283 9.15 8.73 9.30
C ALA A 283 8.06 8.70 8.22
N SER A 284 8.09 7.73 7.32
CA SER A 284 7.07 7.55 6.28
C SER A 284 5.67 7.27 6.86
N TYR A 285 5.60 6.48 7.94
CA TYR A 285 4.35 6.24 8.64
C TYR A 285 3.78 7.49 9.31
N LEU A 286 4.61 8.33 9.92
CA LEU A 286 4.15 9.60 10.50
C LEU A 286 3.71 10.60 9.42
N GLN A 287 4.39 10.63 8.26
CA GLN A 287 3.93 11.42 7.11
C GLN A 287 2.53 10.98 6.66
N ALA A 288 2.29 9.67 6.57
CA ALA A 288 0.98 9.12 6.18
C ALA A 288 -0.14 9.61 7.11
N VAL A 289 0.11 9.61 8.41
CA VAL A 289 -0.86 10.04 9.42
C VAL A 289 -1.09 11.56 9.34
N ALA A 290 -0.02 12.35 9.19
CA ALA A 290 -0.12 13.80 9.06
C ALA A 290 -0.86 14.22 7.78
N LEU A 291 -0.55 13.61 6.63
CA LEU A 291 -1.23 13.84 5.36
C LEU A 291 -2.71 13.46 5.42
N SER A 292 -3.04 12.35 6.10
CA SER A 292 -4.42 11.94 6.33
C SER A 292 -5.18 12.98 7.19
N ALA A 293 -4.55 13.50 8.24
CA ALA A 293 -5.12 14.56 9.07
C ALA A 293 -5.31 15.90 8.32
N LEU A 294 -4.50 16.15 7.28
CA LEU A 294 -4.65 17.30 6.37
C LEU A 294 -5.69 17.07 5.25
N GLY A 295 -6.31 15.90 5.17
CA GLY A 295 -7.25 15.53 4.10
C GLY A 295 -6.59 15.17 2.77
N GLN A 296 -5.27 14.98 2.74
CA GLN A 296 -4.50 14.55 1.57
C GLN A 296 -4.43 13.02 1.49
N GLU A 297 -5.58 12.37 1.33
CA GLU A 297 -5.70 10.90 1.44
C GLU A 297 -4.81 10.14 0.45
N ASN A 298 -4.70 10.58 -0.80
CA ASN A 298 -3.89 9.90 -1.82
C ASN A 298 -2.39 9.89 -1.46
N GLU A 299 -1.88 11.03 -0.99
CA GLU A 299 -0.50 11.18 -0.56
C GLU A 299 -0.25 10.40 0.74
N GLY A 300 -1.23 10.41 1.66
CA GLY A 300 -1.21 9.61 2.87
C GLY A 300 -1.11 8.11 2.60
N HIS A 301 -1.90 7.59 1.67
CA HIS A 301 -1.83 6.18 1.25
C HIS A 301 -0.49 5.82 0.58
N ALA A 302 0.07 6.72 -0.22
CA ALA A 302 1.39 6.54 -0.81
C ALA A 302 2.48 6.44 0.26
N ALA A 303 2.49 7.38 1.22
CA ALA A 303 3.44 7.38 2.34
C ALA A 303 3.29 6.14 3.25
N LEU A 304 2.06 5.67 3.47
CA LEU A 304 1.79 4.44 4.23
C LEU A 304 2.40 3.21 3.54
N LYS A 305 2.27 3.14 2.21
CA LYS A 305 2.85 2.06 1.41
C LYS A 305 4.37 2.08 1.44
N ASP A 306 4.97 3.26 1.35
CA ASP A 306 6.42 3.43 1.45
C ASP A 306 6.94 2.99 2.83
N GLY A 307 6.25 3.38 3.90
CA GLY A 307 6.54 2.92 5.26
C GLY A 307 6.51 1.40 5.40
N SER A 308 5.46 0.75 4.87
CA SER A 308 5.34 -0.72 4.88
C SER A 308 6.45 -1.42 4.10
N MET A 309 6.91 -0.82 2.99
CA MET A 309 8.00 -1.36 2.20
C MET A 309 9.34 -1.24 2.94
N LEU A 310 9.62 -0.09 3.55
CA LEU A 310 10.83 0.14 4.34
C LEU A 310 10.89 -0.75 5.58
N GLU A 311 9.76 -0.93 6.27
CA GLU A 311 9.67 -1.81 7.44
C GLU A 311 9.96 -3.26 7.07
N SER A 312 9.40 -3.73 5.95
CA SER A 312 9.61 -5.09 5.45
C SER A 312 11.06 -5.33 5.06
N LYS A 313 11.73 -4.34 4.44
CA LYS A 313 13.18 -4.39 4.14
C LYS A 313 14.03 -4.46 5.42
N ARG A 314 13.67 -3.68 6.44
CA ARG A 314 14.39 -3.68 7.72
C ARG A 314 14.29 -5.04 8.44
N ASN A 315 13.12 -5.66 8.44
CA ASN A 315 12.90 -6.94 9.12
C ASN A 315 13.51 -8.15 8.37
N ALA A 316 13.97 -7.97 7.14
CA ALA A 316 14.63 -9.00 6.34
C ALA A 316 16.17 -9.02 6.50
N LEU A 317 16.74 -8.04 7.22
CA LEU A 317 18.16 -7.92 7.57
C LEU A 317 18.40 -8.39 9.00
#